data_AF-A0A7V1N9W0-F1
#
_entry.id   AF-A0A7V1N9W0-F1
#
_cell.length_a   1.000
_cell.length_b   1.000
_cell.length_c   1.000
_cell.angle_alpha   90.00
_cell.angle_beta   90.00
_cell.angle_gamma   90.00
#
_symmetry.space_group_name_H-M   'P 1'
#
loop_
_entity.id
_entity.type
_entity.pdbx_description
1 polymer ?
#
loop_
_entity_poly.entity_id
_entity_poly.type
_entity_poly.pdbx_seq_one_letter_code
_entity_poly.pdbx_strand_id
1 'polypeptide(L)' 'MPDAVIEVRPRGPGHFEITVTDSAFEGLSRVKQQQRVYAAIADLMSGPQPPVHAIDRLECRVS' A
#
# COMPACT_ATOMS: atom_id res chain seq x y z
N MET A 1 1.77 2.59 -10.46
CA MET A 1 0.75 1.54 -10.62
C MET A 1 -0.47 2.21 -11.23
N PRO A 2 -0.46 2.43 -12.56
CA PRO A 2 -1.44 3.30 -13.20
C PRO A 2 -2.85 2.68 -13.27
N ASP A 3 -2.94 1.35 -13.39
CA ASP A 3 -4.21 0.62 -13.54
C ASP A 3 -4.70 -0.03 -12.23
N ALA A 4 -4.04 0.27 -11.11
CA ALA A 4 -4.40 -0.31 -9.81
C ALA A 4 -5.72 0.25 -9.29
N VAL A 5 -6.58 -0.66 -8.81
CA VAL A 5 -7.74 -0.29 -7.97
C VAL A 5 -7.31 -0.35 -6.51
N ILE A 6 -7.43 0.78 -5.81
CA ILE A 6 -6.94 0.96 -4.45
C ILE A 6 -8.10 1.32 -3.53
N GLU A 7 -8.31 0.51 -2.50
CA GLU A 7 -9.20 0.83 -1.38
C GLU A 7 -8.37 1.20 -0.15
N VAL A 8 -8.69 2.33 0.48
CA VAL A 8 -8.02 2.81 1.69
C VAL A 8 -9.05 3.00 2.79
N ARG A 9 -8.79 2.45 3.98
CA ARG A 9 -9.63 2.59 5.16
C ARG A 9 -8.82 3.18 6.33
N PRO A 10 -9.24 4.29 6.94
CA PRO A 10 -8.58 4.80 8.13
C PRO A 10 -8.86 3.90 9.33
N ARG A 11 -7.85 3.67 10.16
CA ARG A 11 -7.92 2.86 11.40
C ARG A 11 -7.67 3.69 12.66
N GLY A 12 -7.10 4.89 12.49
CA GLY A 12 -6.77 5.85 13.53
C GLY A 12 -5.94 6.99 12.95
N PRO A 13 -5.51 7.98 13.77
CA PRO A 13 -4.67 9.08 13.29
C PRO A 13 -3.40 8.56 12.60
N GLY A 14 -3.28 8.76 11.29
CA GLY A 14 -2.15 8.28 10.48
C GLY A 14 -2.03 6.76 10.30
N HIS A 15 -3.01 5.97 10.76
CA HIS A 15 -3.05 4.51 10.58
C HIS A 15 -4.06 4.13 9.51
N PHE A 16 -3.66 3.25 8.59
CA PHE A 16 -4.47 2.85 7.44
C PHE A 16 -4.48 1.35 7.19
N GLU A 17 -5.57 0.88 6.59
CA GLU A 17 -5.67 -0.42 5.94
C GLU A 17 -5.84 -0.20 4.44
N ILE A 18 -5.05 -0.91 3.63
CA ILE A 18 -5.00 -0.74 2.18
C ILE A 18 -5.22 -2.09 1.50
N THR A 19 -6.12 -2.11 0.53
CA THR A 19 -6.23 -3.19 -0.45
C THR A 19 -5.88 -2.65 -1.83
N VAL A 20 -4.93 -3.30 -2.51
CA VAL A 20 -4.51 -2.95 -3.87
C VAL A 20 -4.78 -4.14 -4.79
N THR A 21 -5.51 -3.88 -5.88
CA THR A 21 -5.75 -4.86 -6.94
C THR A 21 -5.07 -4.39 -8.23
N ASP A 22 -4.11 -5.16 -8.74
CA ASP A 22 -3.30 -4.81 -9.92
C ASP A 22 -2.77 -6.10 -10.58
N SER A 23 -2.91 -6.22 -11.90
CA SER A 23 -2.43 -7.38 -12.68
C SER A 23 -0.92 -7.55 -12.62
N ALA A 24 -0.15 -6.47 -12.44
CA ALA A 24 1.30 -6.52 -12.36
C ALA A 24 1.83 -7.05 -11.00
N PHE A 25 0.95 -7.57 -10.14
CA PHE A 25 1.33 -8.44 -9.02
C PHE A 25 1.48 -9.92 -9.40
N GLU A 26 1.00 -10.32 -10.58
CA GLU A 26 1.10 -11.69 -11.06
C GLU A 26 2.57 -12.15 -11.14
N GLY A 27 2.83 -13.38 -10.68
CA GLY A 27 4.18 -13.95 -10.61
C GLY A 27 5.11 -13.34 -9.53
N LEU A 28 4.69 -12.29 -8.82
CA LEU A 28 5.47 -11.74 -7.71
C LEU A 28 5.19 -12.47 -6.40
N SER A 29 6.23 -12.61 -5.57
CA SER A 29 6.02 -13.05 -4.19
C SER A 29 5.27 -11.98 -3.40
N ARG A 30 4.55 -12.38 -2.34
CA ARG A 30 3.83 -11.46 -1.45
C ARG A 30 4.68 -10.28 -0.98
N VAL A 31 5.95 -10.53 -0.60
CA VAL A 31 6.88 -9.47 -0.18
C VAL A 31 7.19 -8.49 -1.31
N LYS A 32 7.43 -8.97 -2.53
CA LYS A 32 7.67 -8.09 -3.69
C LYS A 32 6.46 -7.25 -4.05
N GLN A 33 5.26 -7.81 -3.95
CA GLN A 33 4.01 -7.05 -4.14
C GLN A 33 3.92 -5.91 -3.12
N GLN A 34 4.12 -6.22 -1.84
CA GLN A 34 4.09 -5.23 -0.76
C GLN A 34 5.18 -4.17 -0.91
N GLN A 35 6.42 -4.55 -1.25
CA GLN A 35 7.51 -3.61 -1.51
C GLN A 35 7.15 -2.61 -2.61
N ARG A 36 6.46 -3.06 -3.66
CA ARG A 36 6.02 -2.19 -4.75
C ARG A 36 4.98 -1.16 -4.28
N VAL A 37 4.05 -1.57 -3.41
CA VAL A 37 3.08 -0.65 -2.80
C VAL A 37 3.78 0.35 -1.86
N TYR A 38 4.64 -0.14 -0.97
CA TYR A 38 5.38 0.73 -0.04
C TYR A 38 6.29 1.72 -0.76
N ALA A 39 6.93 1.31 -1.85
CA ALA A 39 7.73 2.22 -2.68
C ALA A 39 6.87 3.34 -3.29
N ALA A 40 5.60 3.08 -3.63
CA ALA A 40 4.70 4.09 -4.18
C ALA A 40 4.20 5.11 -3.14
N ILE A 41 4.24 4.77 -1.84
CA ILE A 41 3.79 5.64 -0.75
C ILE A 41 4.94 6.08 0.20
N ALA A 42 6.19 5.79 -0.15
CA ALA A 42 7.34 6.01 0.72
C ALA A 42 7.45 7.47 1.18
N ASP A 43 7.18 8.43 0.29
CA ASP A 43 7.23 9.86 0.59
C ASP A 43 6.14 10.27 1.60
N LEU A 44 4.98 9.60 1.59
CA LEU A 44 3.89 9.85 2.55
C LEU A 44 4.20 9.28 3.94
N MET A 45 5.13 8.34 4.03
CA MET A 45 5.56 7.71 5.27
C MET A 45 6.84 8.32 5.85
N SER A 46 7.47 9.25 5.13
CA SER A 46 8.77 9.83 5.47
C SER A 46 8.65 11.21 6.11
N GLY A 47 9.66 11.59 6.91
CA GLY A 47 9.76 12.90 7.54
C GLY A 47 9.33 12.92 9.02
N PRO A 48 9.36 14.11 9.67
CA PRO A 48 9.13 14.24 11.11
C PRO A 48 7.66 14.14 11.54
N GLN A 49 6.72 14.45 10.63
CA GLN A 49 5.27 14.36 10.86
C GLN A 49 4.61 13.80 9.59
N PRO A 50 4.87 12.52 9.26
CA PRO A 50 4.36 11.95 8.03
C PRO A 50 2.84 11.79 8.12
N PRO A 51 2.09 12.07 7.04
CA PRO A 51 0.64 11.86 7.02
C PRO A 51 0.24 10.39 7.14
N VAL A 52 1.13 9.46 6.79
CA VAL A 52 0.98 8.02 7.00
C VAL A 52 2.00 7.57 8.03
N HIS A 53 1.54 7.19 9.22
CA HIS A 53 2.38 6.62 10.28
C HIS A 53 2.56 5.11 10.11
N ALA A 54 1.47 4.40 9.80
CA ALA A 54 1.52 2.95 9.65
C ALA A 54 0.42 2.41 8.73
N ILE A 55 0.73 1.26 8.13
CA ILE A 55 -0.25 0.44 7.41
C ILE A 55 -0.50 -0.81 8.26
N ASP A 56 -1.63 -0.82 8.98
CA ASP A 56 -1.99 -1.91 9.91
C ASP A 56 -2.28 -3.21 9.14
N ARG A 57 -2.82 -3.08 7.92
CA ARG A 57 -3.07 -4.21 7.03
C ARG A 57 -2.89 -3.79 5.57
N LEU A 58 -2.09 -4.57 4.85
CA LEU A 58 -1.88 -4.44 3.41
C LEU A 58 -2.23 -5.75 2.71
N GLU A 59 -3.20 -5.68 1.81
CA GLU A 59 -3.63 -6.79 0.97
C GLU A 59 -3.35 -6.47 -0.50
N CYS A 60 -2.73 -7.41 -1.22
CA CYS A 60 -2.41 -7.29 -2.64
C CYS A 60 -3.13 -8.41 -3.39
N ARG A 61 -3.91 -8.05 -4.41
CA ARG A 61 -4.72 -8.97 -5.22
C ARG A 61 -4.40 -8.81 -6.70
N VAL A 62 -4.46 -9.90 -7.45
CA VAL A 62 -4.37 -9.86 -8.92
C VAL A 62 -5.77 -9.70 -9.47
N SER A 63 -5.97 -8.80 -10.43
CA SER A 63 -7.23 -8.58 -11.16
C SER A 63 -7.43 -9.59 -12.28
#